data_AF-A0A0K2ZNG2-F1
#
_entry.id   AF-A0A0K2ZNG2-F1
#
_cell.length_a   1.000
_cell.length_b   1.000
_cell.length_c   1.000
_cell.angle_alpha   90.00
_cell.angle_beta   90.00
_cell.angle_gamma   90.00
#
_symmetry.space_group_name_H-M   'P 1'
#
loop_
_entity.id
_entity.type
_entity.pdbx_description
1 polymer ?
#
loop_
_entity_poly.entity_id
_entity_poly.type
_entity_poly.pdbx_seq_one_letter_code
_entity_poly.pdbx_strand_id
1 'polypeptide(L)'
;MPASSYDNHAGERVARTAKAQTLDADVLIGYANVAGVPFYVHEKSPFQEDLDPTALSSAGKLATAATYLGQALASAHALSDQDYDPAVVGYSIDKQIDAAASSKSGLTSELRQFAFDYAAQVQLDWQGFVAAYQAGTPLY
;
A
#
# COMPACT_ATOMS: atom_id res chain seq x y z
N MET A 1 6.13 8.13 9.08
CA MET A 1 7.36 7.90 9.85
C MET A 1 8.34 9.07 9.64
N PRO A 2 8.73 9.80 10.70
CA PRO A 2 9.71 10.89 10.62
C PRO A 2 11.07 10.45 10.08
N ALA A 3 11.81 11.34 9.41
CA ALA A 3 13.13 11.03 8.84
C ALA A 3 14.16 10.55 9.88
N SER A 4 14.05 11.04 11.11
CA SER A 4 14.88 10.64 12.25
C SER A 4 14.67 9.19 12.68
N SER A 5 13.54 8.57 12.34
CA SER A 5 13.25 7.18 12.72
C SER A 5 13.95 6.14 11.83
N TYR A 6 14.62 6.58 10.76
CA TYR A 6 15.34 5.71 9.82
C TYR A 6 16.66 6.35 9.35
N ASP A 7 17.23 7.26 10.15
CA ASP A 7 18.49 7.97 9.88
C ASP A 7 18.57 8.58 8.46
N ASN A 8 17.42 9.03 7.93
CA ASN A 8 17.28 9.51 6.56
C ASN A 8 17.70 8.50 5.45
N HIS A 9 17.86 7.22 5.79
CA HIS A 9 18.20 6.13 4.88
C HIS A 9 16.95 5.50 4.24
N ALA A 10 16.69 5.78 2.96
CA ALA A 10 15.46 5.34 2.29
C ALA A 10 15.28 3.81 2.26
N GLY A 11 16.36 3.04 2.19
CA GLY A 11 16.31 1.58 2.28
C GLY A 11 15.87 1.09 3.66
N GLU A 12 16.26 1.80 4.73
CA GLU A 12 15.85 1.43 6.10
C GLU A 12 14.36 1.69 6.29
N ARG A 13 13.88 2.84 5.80
CA ARG A 13 12.45 3.17 5.83
C ARG A 13 11.61 2.03 5.24
N VAL A 14 11.99 1.55 4.06
CA VAL A 14 11.26 0.46 3.38
C VAL A 14 11.40 -0.85 4.13
N ALA A 15 12.60 -1.22 4.60
CA ALA A 15 12.82 -2.44 5.36
C ALA A 15 11.98 -2.50 6.66
N ARG A 16 11.91 -1.38 7.39
CA ARG A 16 11.08 -1.23 8.58
C ARG A 16 9.59 -1.40 8.26
N THR A 17 9.10 -0.73 7.22
CA THR A 17 7.70 -0.84 6.80
C THR A 17 7.35 -2.27 6.36
N ALA A 18 8.22 -2.92 5.58
CA ALA A 18 7.99 -4.30 5.13
C ALA A 18 7.89 -5.27 6.32
N LYS A 19 8.75 -5.12 7.34
CA LYS A 19 8.69 -5.91 8.57
C LYS A 19 7.42 -5.65 9.38
N ALA A 20 6.94 -4.42 9.42
CA ALA A 20 5.77 -4.03 10.20
C ALA A 20 4.45 -4.62 9.70
N GLN A 21 4.38 -5.01 8.43
CA GLN A 21 3.14 -5.44 7.78
C GLN A 21 2.89 -6.95 7.85
N THR A 22 3.82 -7.71 8.44
CA THR A 22 3.79 -9.18 8.44
C THR A 22 4.16 -9.73 9.82
N LEU A 23 3.53 -10.84 10.24
CA LEU A 23 3.88 -11.53 11.48
C LEU A 23 5.28 -12.16 11.42
N ASP A 24 5.55 -12.89 10.33
CA ASP A 24 6.80 -13.61 10.09
C ASP A 24 7.51 -12.97 8.89
N ALA A 25 8.04 -11.78 9.11
CA ALA A 25 8.78 -11.06 8.08
C ALA A 25 9.99 -11.89 7.61
N ASP A 26 10.30 -11.81 6.31
CA ASP A 26 11.51 -12.41 5.76
C ASP A 26 12.73 -11.97 6.57
N VAL A 27 13.47 -12.95 7.07
CA VAL A 27 14.65 -12.77 7.92
C VAL A 27 15.78 -12.03 7.21
N LEU A 28 15.77 -12.04 5.87
CA LEU A 28 16.72 -11.32 5.01
C LEU A 28 16.27 -9.90 4.68
N ILE A 29 15.10 -9.44 5.14
CA ILE A 29 14.72 -8.03 5.02
C ILE A 29 15.74 -7.16 5.77
N GLY A 30 16.38 -6.28 5.02
CA GLY A 30 17.35 -5.33 5.52
C GLY A 30 17.54 -4.16 4.56
N TYR A 31 18.64 -3.45 4.77
CA TYR A 31 19.03 -2.34 3.93
C TYR A 31 20.54 -2.25 3.83
N ALA A 32 21.04 -1.64 2.76
CA ALA A 32 22.47 -1.46 2.54
C ALA A 32 22.74 -0.14 1.83
N ASN A 33 23.96 0.38 1.98
CA ASN A 33 24.49 1.44 1.13
C ASN A 33 25.44 0.83 0.11
N VAL A 34 25.17 1.05 -1.18
CA VAL A 34 26.06 0.62 -2.27
C VAL A 34 26.47 1.85 -3.06
N ALA A 35 27.76 2.17 -3.07
CA ALA A 35 28.30 3.36 -3.72
C ALA A 35 27.59 4.68 -3.32
N GLY A 36 27.20 4.80 -2.05
CA GLY A 36 26.50 5.98 -1.52
C GLY A 36 24.99 6.03 -1.85
N VAL A 37 24.45 4.99 -2.48
CA VAL A 37 23.02 4.88 -2.78
C VAL A 37 22.34 3.94 -1.78
N PRO A 38 21.23 4.34 -1.14
CA PRO A 38 20.51 3.50 -0.19
C PRO A 38 19.65 2.45 -0.92
N PHE A 39 19.76 1.19 -0.50
CA PHE A 39 18.99 0.07 -1.02
C PHE A 39 18.19 -0.62 0.07
N TYR A 40 16.99 -1.06 -0.29
CA TYR A 40 16.23 -2.09 0.41
C TYR A 40 16.70 -3.45 -0.13
N VAL A 41 16.91 -4.42 0.76
CA VAL A 41 17.29 -5.80 0.41
C VAL A 41 16.35 -6.77 1.08
N HIS A 42 15.99 -7.84 0.36
CA HIS A 42 15.16 -8.94 0.85
C HIS A 42 15.43 -10.20 0.04
N GLU A 43 14.93 -11.34 0.50
CA GLU A 43 14.95 -12.59 -0.24
C GLU A 43 14.12 -12.47 -1.53
N LYS A 44 14.73 -12.82 -2.66
CA LYS A 44 13.99 -13.01 -3.90
C LYS A 44 13.41 -14.43 -3.92
N SER A 45 12.12 -14.56 -3.61
CA SER A 45 11.44 -15.86 -3.71
C SER A 45 11.30 -16.28 -5.19
N PRO A 46 11.68 -17.51 -5.57
CA PRO A 46 11.46 -18.03 -6.93
C PRO A 46 9.97 -18.27 -7.25
N PHE A 47 9.09 -18.18 -6.25
CA PHE A 47 7.64 -18.35 -6.38
C PHE A 47 6.88 -17.03 -6.30
N GLN A 48 7.57 -15.89 -6.20
CA GLN A 48 6.91 -14.59 -6.21
C GLN A 48 6.34 -14.32 -7.60
N GLU A 49 5.02 -14.14 -7.67
CA GLU A 49 4.29 -13.80 -8.89
C GLU A 49 3.45 -12.55 -8.67
N ASP A 50 3.34 -11.73 -9.71
CA ASP A 50 2.43 -10.59 -9.72
C ASP A 50 0.99 -11.05 -10.03
N LEU A 51 0.00 -10.29 -9.55
CA LEU A 51 -1.39 -10.52 -9.92
C LEU A 51 -1.58 -10.21 -11.41
N ASP A 52 -1.90 -11.23 -12.20
CA ASP A 52 -2.32 -11.06 -13.60
C ASP A 52 -3.72 -10.42 -13.64
N PRO A 53 -3.86 -9.16 -14.11
CA PRO A 53 -5.16 -8.50 -14.16
C PRO A 53 -6.13 -9.17 -15.13
N THR A 54 -5.62 -9.88 -16.15
CA THR A 54 -6.45 -10.61 -17.10
C THR A 54 -7.13 -11.84 -16.48
N ALA A 55 -6.59 -12.36 -15.37
CA ALA A 55 -7.19 -13.43 -14.59
C ALA A 55 -8.50 -12.97 -13.90
N LEU A 56 -8.72 -11.66 -13.70
CA LEU A 56 -9.94 -11.05 -13.18
C LEU A 56 -11.07 -11.02 -14.23
N SER A 57 -11.23 -12.11 -14.96
CA SER A 57 -12.06 -12.23 -16.17
C SER A 57 -13.57 -12.25 -15.92
N SER A 58 -14.03 -12.09 -14.68
CA SER A 58 -15.45 -12.03 -14.33
C SER A 58 -15.67 -11.27 -13.02
N ALA A 59 -16.88 -10.75 -12.84
CA ALA A 59 -17.27 -10.07 -11.60
C ALA A 59 -17.10 -10.96 -10.35
N GLY A 60 -17.38 -12.27 -10.48
CA GLY A 60 -17.19 -13.23 -9.40
C GLY A 60 -15.71 -13.37 -8.99
N LYS A 61 -14.81 -13.51 -9.97
CA LYS A 61 -13.36 -13.58 -9.70
C LYS A 61 -12.84 -12.28 -9.08
N LEU A 62 -13.30 -11.13 -9.56
CA LEU A 62 -12.96 -9.83 -8.99
C LEU A 62 -13.43 -9.74 -7.53
N ALA A 63 -14.66 -10.15 -7.22
CA ALA A 63 -15.18 -10.14 -5.86
C ALA A 63 -14.36 -11.03 -4.91
N THR A 64 -13.96 -12.23 -5.37
CA THR A 64 -13.07 -13.12 -4.61
C THR A 64 -11.71 -12.47 -4.36
N ALA A 65 -11.06 -11.93 -5.40
CA ALA A 65 -9.78 -11.27 -5.27
C ALA A 65 -9.85 -10.06 -4.31
N ALA A 66 -10.86 -9.20 -4.48
CA ALA A 66 -11.08 -8.05 -3.61
C ALA A 66 -11.29 -8.45 -2.14
N THR A 67 -11.94 -9.58 -1.87
CA THR A 67 -12.12 -10.11 -0.52
C THR A 67 -10.78 -10.46 0.12
N TYR A 68 -9.93 -11.23 -0.57
CA TYR A 68 -8.63 -11.64 -0.03
C TYR A 68 -7.66 -10.46 0.09
N LEU A 69 -7.62 -9.57 -0.91
CA LEU A 69 -6.79 -8.36 -0.86
C LEU A 69 -7.23 -7.44 0.28
N GLY A 70 -8.53 -7.27 0.49
CA GLY A 70 -9.07 -6.49 1.60
C GLY A 70 -8.69 -7.07 2.96
N GLN A 71 -8.74 -8.40 3.11
CA GLN A 71 -8.30 -9.08 4.33
C GLN A 71 -6.79 -8.90 4.58
N ALA A 72 -5.97 -9.13 3.56
CA ALA A 72 -4.52 -8.95 3.65
C ALA A 72 -4.14 -7.50 4.02
N LEU A 73 -4.78 -6.51 3.40
CA LEU A 73 -4.56 -5.09 3.71
C LEU A 73 -5.00 -4.74 5.14
N ALA A 74 -6.16 -5.22 5.57
CA ALA A 74 -6.64 -5.03 6.94
C ALA A 74 -5.68 -5.65 7.97
N SER A 75 -5.16 -6.85 7.69
CA SER A 75 -4.15 -7.50 8.53
C SER A 75 -2.86 -6.68 8.58
N ALA A 76 -2.34 -6.22 7.43
CA ALA A 76 -1.14 -5.39 7.40
C ALA A 76 -1.31 -4.10 8.22
N HIS A 77 -2.45 -3.42 8.11
CA HIS A 77 -2.75 -2.23 8.91
C HIS A 77 -2.78 -2.53 10.40
N ALA A 78 -3.46 -3.60 10.83
CA ALA A 78 -3.53 -3.99 12.23
C ALA A 78 -2.16 -4.37 12.81
N LEU A 79 -1.31 -5.03 12.00
CA LEU A 79 0.05 -5.39 12.40
C LEU A 79 0.97 -4.18 12.51
N SER A 80 0.80 -3.18 11.64
CA SER A 80 1.67 -1.99 11.58
C SER A 80 1.22 -0.83 12.49
N ASP A 81 0.36 -1.09 13.47
CA ASP A 81 -0.24 -0.06 14.33
C ASP A 81 0.63 0.27 15.56
N GLN A 82 0.10 1.04 16.52
CA GLN A 82 0.76 1.42 17.78
C GLN A 82 1.45 0.26 18.51
N ASP A 83 0.88 -0.94 18.46
CA ASP A 83 1.41 -2.12 19.13
C ASP A 83 2.71 -2.65 18.49
N TYR A 84 3.04 -2.23 17.26
CA TYR A 84 4.30 -2.57 16.59
C TYR A 84 5.47 -1.71 17.07
N ASP A 85 5.33 -0.39 16.93
CA ASP A 85 6.34 0.59 17.37
C ASP A 85 5.66 1.90 17.79
N PRO A 86 5.42 2.12 19.10
CA PRO A 86 4.75 3.31 19.60
C PRO A 86 5.59 4.59 19.44
N ALA A 87 6.89 4.49 19.13
CA ALA A 87 7.73 5.64 18.81
C ALA A 87 7.49 6.15 17.37
N VAL A 88 6.93 5.31 16.49
CA VAL A 88 6.56 5.68 15.12
C VAL A 88 5.09 6.09 15.03
N VAL A 89 4.19 5.31 15.65
CA VAL A 89 2.74 5.59 15.67
C VAL A 89 2.25 5.56 17.13
N GLY A 90 2.01 6.73 17.72
CA GLY A 90 1.68 6.86 19.13
C GLY A 90 0.20 6.62 19.51
N TYR A 91 -0.62 6.13 18.58
CA TYR A 91 -2.05 5.91 18.77
C TYR A 91 -2.53 4.73 17.94
N SER A 92 -3.52 3.97 18.41
CA SER A 92 -4.06 2.86 17.63
C SER A 92 -5.07 3.38 16.60
N ILE A 93 -4.71 3.22 15.32
CA ILE A 93 -5.45 3.73 14.17
C ILE A 93 -6.84 3.10 14.12
N ASP A 94 -6.94 1.80 14.38
CA ASP A 94 -8.20 1.06 14.35
C ASP A 94 -9.21 1.61 15.37
N LYS A 95 -8.78 1.92 16.60
CA LYS A 95 -9.64 2.55 17.63
C LYS A 95 -10.05 3.97 17.25
N GLN A 96 -9.18 4.74 16.59
CA GLN A 96 -9.56 6.07 16.10
C GLN A 96 -10.64 5.97 15.03
N ILE A 97 -10.51 5.02 14.10
CA ILE A 97 -11.51 4.77 13.05
C ILE A 97 -12.83 4.30 13.68
N ASP A 98 -12.79 3.35 14.60
CA ASP A 98 -13.97 2.83 15.30
C ASP A 98 -14.71 3.94 16.07
N ALA A 99 -13.97 4.83 16.75
CA ALA A 99 -14.55 5.96 17.45
C ALA A 99 -15.13 7.04 16.50
N ALA A 100 -14.54 7.23 15.32
CA ALA A 100 -14.99 8.22 14.34
C ALA A 100 -16.17 7.71 13.48
N ALA A 101 -16.24 6.41 13.21
CA ALA A 101 -17.26 5.82 12.37
C ALA A 101 -18.60 5.70 13.11
N SER A 102 -19.56 6.56 12.76
CA SER A 102 -20.90 6.54 13.35
C SER A 102 -21.80 5.40 12.84
N SER A 103 -21.44 4.81 11.70
CA SER A 103 -22.16 3.68 11.09
C SER A 103 -21.25 2.91 10.13
N LYS A 104 -21.21 1.59 10.28
CA LYS A 104 -20.52 0.70 9.34
C LYS A 104 -21.05 0.82 7.91
N SER A 105 -22.37 0.92 7.74
CA SER A 105 -22.98 1.06 6.41
C SER A 105 -22.73 2.45 5.80
N GLY A 106 -22.65 3.48 6.65
CA GLY A 106 -22.28 4.84 6.26
C GLY A 106 -20.84 4.88 5.72
N LEU A 107 -19.89 4.42 6.53
CA LEU A 107 -18.47 4.30 6.15
C LEU A 107 -18.29 3.48 4.87
N THR A 108 -19.01 2.36 4.73
CA THR A 108 -18.98 1.53 3.51
C THR A 108 -19.49 2.29 2.29
N SER A 109 -20.45 3.18 2.45
CA SER A 109 -20.99 3.97 1.34
C SER A 109 -20.04 5.10 0.95
N GLU A 110 -19.43 5.77 1.92
CA GLU A 110 -18.40 6.79 1.69
C GLU A 110 -17.17 6.21 0.99
N LEU A 111 -16.66 5.06 1.46
CA LEU A 111 -15.53 4.37 0.82
C LEU A 111 -15.83 3.95 -0.62
N ARG A 112 -17.05 3.47 -0.90
CA ARG A 112 -17.47 3.14 -2.27
C ARG A 112 -17.53 4.39 -3.15
N GLN A 113 -18.12 5.47 -2.65
CA GLN A 113 -18.20 6.73 -3.38
C GLN A 113 -16.80 7.25 -3.72
N PHE A 114 -15.91 7.31 -2.73
CA PHE A 114 -14.51 7.69 -2.92
C PHE A 114 -13.83 6.81 -3.98
N ALA A 115 -14.01 5.49 -3.93
CA ALA A 115 -13.41 4.58 -4.89
C ALA A 115 -13.88 4.83 -6.33
N PHE A 116 -15.19 5.08 -6.53
CA PHE A 116 -15.72 5.42 -7.86
C PHE A 116 -15.25 6.78 -8.36
N ASP A 117 -15.22 7.79 -7.49
CA ASP A 117 -14.73 9.13 -7.84
C ASP A 117 -13.24 9.09 -8.22
N TYR A 118 -12.43 8.35 -7.46
CA TYR A 118 -11.02 8.14 -7.77
C TYR A 118 -10.81 7.39 -9.08
N ALA A 119 -11.61 6.34 -9.35
CA ALA A 119 -11.57 5.63 -10.62
C ALA A 119 -11.91 6.54 -11.81
N ALA A 120 -12.88 7.44 -11.65
CA ALA A 120 -13.20 8.45 -12.65
C ALA A 120 -12.04 9.41 -12.89
N GLN A 121 -11.37 9.87 -11.81
CA GLN A 121 -10.18 10.72 -11.93
C GLN A 121 -9.04 10.01 -12.67
N VAL A 122 -8.73 8.76 -12.31
CA VAL A 122 -7.68 7.97 -12.99
C VAL A 122 -7.99 7.81 -14.49
N GLN A 123 -9.26 7.62 -14.85
CA GLN A 123 -9.67 7.55 -16.25
C GLN A 123 -9.44 8.86 -17.00
N LEU A 124 -9.73 10.01 -16.36
CA LEU A 124 -9.47 11.33 -16.93
C LEU A 124 -7.97 11.59 -17.07
N ASP A 125 -7.17 11.24 -16.07
CA ASP A 125 -5.72 11.39 -16.09
C ASP A 125 -5.10 10.55 -17.21
N TRP A 126 -5.56 9.31 -17.38
CA TRP A 126 -5.13 8.45 -18.47
C TRP A 126 -5.48 9.02 -19.85
N GLN A 127 -6.70 9.55 -20.02
CA GLN A 127 -7.10 10.22 -21.27
C GLN A 127 -6.23 11.45 -21.55
N GLY A 128 -5.93 12.25 -20.51
CA GLY A 128 -5.05 13.40 -20.61
C GLY A 128 -3.62 13.00 -21.02
N PHE A 129 -3.09 11.95 -20.39
CA PHE A 129 -1.80 11.36 -20.74
C PHE A 129 -1.76 10.92 -22.22
N VAL A 130 -2.76 10.15 -22.68
CA VAL A 130 -2.82 9.66 -24.06
C VAL A 130 -2.89 10.82 -25.05
N ALA A 131 -3.70 11.85 -24.77
CA ALA A 131 -3.82 13.02 -25.63
C ALA A 131 -2.50 13.81 -25.71
N ALA A 132 -1.85 14.04 -24.57
CA ALA A 132 -0.56 14.73 -24.50
C ALA A 132 0.53 13.95 -25.25
N TYR A 133 0.58 12.63 -25.06
CA TYR A 133 1.49 11.74 -25.77
C TYR A 133 1.29 11.81 -27.29
N GLN A 134 0.04 11.73 -27.77
CA GLN A 134 -0.29 11.82 -29.19
C GLN A 134 0.03 13.20 -29.80
N ALA A 135 -0.06 14.27 -29.00
CA ALA A 135 0.29 15.63 -29.40
C ALA A 135 1.80 15.90 -29.41
N GLY A 136 2.64 14.96 -28.95
CA GLY A 136 4.07 15.17 -28.80
C GLY A 136 4.44 16.12 -27.64
N THR A 137 3.54 16.32 -26.69
CA THR A 137 3.80 17.13 -25.49
C THR A 137 4.85 16.42 -24.62
N PRO A 138 5.92 17.11 -24.19
CA PRO A 138 6.86 16.55 -23.22
C PRO A 138 6.15 16.13 -21.93
N LEU A 139 6.22 14.84 -21.61
CA LEU A 139 5.77 14.28 -20.33
C LEU A 139 7.02 14.22 -19.43
N TYR A 140 6.98 14.94 -18.32
CA TYR A 140 8.11 15.07 -17.39
C TYR A 140 8.15 13.95 -16.35
#